data_AF-A0A0S7YDF4-F1
#
_entry.id   AF-A0A0S7YDF4-F1
#
_cell.length_a   1.000
_cell.length_b   1.000
_cell.length_c   1.000
_cell.angle_alpha   90.00
_cell.angle_beta   90.00
_cell.angle_gamma   90.00
#
_symmetry.space_group_name_H-M   'P 1'
#
loop_
_entity.id
_entity.type
_entity.pdbx_description
1 polymer ?
#
loop_
_entity_poly.entity_id
_entity_poly.type
_entity_poly.pdbx_seq_one_letter_code
_entity_poly.pdbx_strand_id
1 'polypeptide(L)'
;MPLRPELGIRISIIPQGVTPDINNPYIDINLVDSTYFANLNDYISKTYDARISSIGEISVDNTVNNIYKLENSDFFYVFLSSRKSIFNISSPSKDFLAKVLSTFRFIEEGETLGPPCDDLSDCPDFNCPEHGHPDCHYDLECSGGYCICVPFCLP
;
A
#
# COMPACT_ATOMS: atom_id res chain seq x y z
N MET A 1 -1.02 28.80 11.43
CA MET A 1 -1.21 27.34 11.54
C MET A 1 -0.83 26.75 10.18
N PRO A 2 0.22 25.93 10.03
CA PRO A 2 0.50 25.34 8.72
C PRO A 2 -0.53 24.25 8.43
N LEU A 3 -0.99 24.21 7.19
CA LEU A 3 -1.99 23.29 6.68
C LEU A 3 -1.62 21.83 6.98
N ARG A 4 -2.60 21.06 7.47
CA ARG A 4 -2.49 19.59 7.44
C ARG A 4 -2.45 19.19 5.96
N PRO A 5 -1.44 18.44 5.49
CA PRO A 5 -1.42 17.97 4.11
C PRO A 5 -2.74 17.25 3.85
N GLU A 6 -3.45 17.69 2.82
CA GLU A 6 -4.77 17.18 2.48
C GLU A 6 -4.63 15.67 2.24
N LEU A 7 -5.18 14.86 3.15
CA LEU A 7 -5.28 13.42 2.99
C LEU A 7 -6.14 13.19 1.75
N GLY A 8 -5.52 12.78 0.64
CA GLY A 8 -6.21 12.66 -0.63
C GLY A 8 -7.32 11.62 -0.55
N ILE A 9 -6.99 10.44 -0.01
CA ILE A 9 -7.91 9.30 0.18
C ILE A 9 -7.45 8.48 1.40
N ARG A 10 -8.40 8.00 2.21
CA ARG A 10 -8.17 6.96 3.24
C ARG A 10 -8.99 5.73 2.90
N ILE A 11 -8.32 4.58 2.84
CA ILE A 11 -8.95 3.26 2.70
C ILE A 11 -8.72 2.50 4.00
N SER A 12 -9.79 2.00 4.59
CA SER A 12 -9.72 1.14 5.79
C SER A 12 -10.11 -0.29 5.42
N ILE A 13 -9.21 -1.24 5.61
CA ILE A 13 -9.42 -2.66 5.36
C ILE A 13 -9.65 -3.36 6.69
N ILE A 14 -10.80 -4.02 6.82
CA ILE A 14 -11.22 -4.73 8.04
C ILE A 14 -11.52 -6.18 7.65
N PRO A 15 -11.06 -7.19 8.43
CA PRO A 15 -11.37 -8.58 8.15
C PRO A 15 -12.88 -8.85 8.11
N GLN A 16 -13.32 -9.67 7.16
CA GLN A 16 -14.73 -10.04 7.02
C GLN A 16 -15.23 -10.78 8.27
N GLY A 17 -16.47 -10.52 8.67
CA GLY A 17 -17.09 -11.16 9.84
C GLY A 17 -16.62 -10.60 11.19
N VAL A 18 -15.77 -9.56 11.18
CA VAL A 18 -15.30 -8.87 12.38
C VAL A 18 -16.01 -7.53 12.51
N THR A 19 -16.61 -7.26 13.66
CA THR A 19 -17.15 -5.93 13.98
C THR A 19 -15.97 -4.96 14.18
N PRO A 20 -15.94 -3.78 13.54
CA PRO A 20 -14.87 -2.81 13.77
C PRO A 20 -14.77 -2.45 15.26
N ASP A 21 -13.62 -2.76 15.87
CA ASP A 21 -13.28 -2.41 17.26
C ASP A 21 -11.79 -2.09 17.31
N ILE A 22 -11.37 -1.27 18.27
CA ILE A 22 -9.97 -0.90 18.50
C ILE A 22 -9.07 -2.11 18.77
N ASN A 23 -9.68 -3.21 19.25
CA ASN A 23 -8.99 -4.47 19.54
C ASN A 23 -8.85 -5.38 18.33
N ASN A 24 -9.55 -5.09 17.22
CA ASN A 24 -9.54 -5.92 16.04
C ASN A 24 -8.46 -5.46 15.06
N PRO A 25 -7.74 -6.39 14.41
CA PRO A 25 -6.75 -6.01 13.42
C PRO A 25 -7.44 -5.34 12.23
N TYR A 26 -6.96 -4.17 11.84
CA TYR A 26 -7.41 -3.45 10.67
C TYR A 26 -6.21 -2.74 10.02
N ILE A 27 -6.36 -2.32 8.77
CA ILE A 27 -5.36 -1.49 8.09
C ILE A 27 -5.98 -0.20 7.64
N ASP A 28 -5.26 0.90 7.87
CA ASP A 28 -5.51 2.17 7.19
C ASP A 28 -4.41 2.42 6.15
N ILE A 29 -4.84 2.70 4.92
CA ILE A 29 -3.99 3.17 3.83
C ILE A 29 -4.36 4.61 3.56
N ASN A 30 -3.44 5.53 3.86
CA ASN A 30 -3.60 6.96 3.59
C ASN A 30 -2.75 7.33 2.37
N LEU A 31 -3.39 7.93 1.37
CA LEU A 31 -2.73 8.48 0.19
C LEU A 31 -2.41 9.95 0.42
N VAL A 32 -1.15 10.31 0.27
CA VAL A 32 -0.65 11.68 0.41
C VAL A 32 0.01 12.08 -0.90
N ASP A 33 -0.25 13.28 -1.39
CA ASP A 33 0.44 13.84 -2.55
C ASP A 33 1.93 14.07 -2.22
N SER A 34 2.82 13.41 -2.96
CA SER A 34 4.27 13.47 -2.71
C SER A 34 4.89 14.80 -3.15
N THR A 35 4.20 15.59 -3.99
CA THR A 35 4.73 16.85 -4.53
C THR A 35 4.97 17.93 -3.46
N TYR A 36 4.35 17.79 -2.28
CA TYR A 36 4.58 18.64 -1.12
C TYR A 36 5.87 18.33 -0.35
N PHE A 37 6.55 17.23 -0.69
CA PHE A 37 7.70 16.71 0.04
C PHE A 37 8.88 16.47 -0.90
N ALA A 38 10.10 16.71 -0.41
CA ALA A 38 11.29 16.50 -1.22
C ALA A 38 11.56 15.01 -1.49
N ASN A 39 11.17 14.15 -0.55
CA ASN A 39 11.26 12.69 -0.61
C ASN A 39 10.50 12.07 0.57
N LEU A 40 10.50 10.74 0.66
CA LEU A 40 9.82 10.02 1.74
C LEU A 40 10.35 10.37 3.14
N ASN A 41 11.66 10.59 3.31
CA ASN A 41 12.23 10.96 4.61
C ASN A 41 11.81 12.39 5.02
N ASP A 42 11.69 13.31 4.06
CA ASP A 42 11.14 14.66 4.29
C ASP A 42 9.67 14.59 4.73
N TYR A 43 8.86 13.71 4.15
CA TYR A 43 7.49 13.44 4.60
C TYR A 43 7.44 12.90 6.04
N ILE A 44 8.21 11.85 6.33
CA ILE A 44 8.23 11.20 7.65
C ILE A 44 8.64 12.22 8.71
N SER A 45 9.73 12.95 8.47
CA SER A 45 10.24 13.97 9.41
C SER A 45 9.28 15.13 9.62
N LYS A 46 8.65 15.69 8.57
CA LYS A 46 7.69 16.79 8.74
C LYS A 46 6.38 16.36 9.40
N THR A 47 5.94 15.13 9.16
CA THR A 47 4.63 14.64 9.65
C THR A 47 4.72 14.14 11.09
N TYR A 48 5.79 13.41 11.41
CA TYR A 48 5.93 12.70 12.67
C TYR A 48 7.04 13.23 13.56
N ASP A 49 8.02 13.92 12.99
CA ASP A 49 9.21 14.43 13.67
C ASP A 49 10.00 13.28 14.34
N ALA A 50 10.74 13.55 15.40
CA ALA A 50 11.52 12.56 16.15
C ALA A 50 10.71 11.45 16.84
N ARG A 51 9.37 11.53 16.82
CA ARG A 51 8.50 10.57 17.53
C ARG A 51 8.35 9.25 16.80
N ILE A 52 8.75 9.16 15.54
CA ILE A 52 8.66 7.93 14.76
C ILE A 52 10.05 7.35 14.54
N SER A 53 10.19 6.05 14.77
CA SER A 53 11.46 5.35 14.62
C SER A 53 11.26 4.06 13.83
N SER A 54 12.23 3.71 12.99
CA SER A 54 12.29 2.37 12.39
C SER A 54 12.59 1.36 13.50
N ILE A 55 11.79 0.30 13.58
CA ILE A 55 11.92 -0.76 14.59
C ILE A 55 12.23 -2.13 13.98
N GLY A 56 12.51 -2.16 12.68
CA GLY A 56 12.85 -3.37 11.93
C GLY A 56 12.34 -3.30 10.49
N GLU A 57 12.31 -4.46 9.85
CA GLU A 57 11.98 -4.58 8.43
C GLU A 57 10.88 -5.61 8.20
N ILE A 58 10.21 -5.47 7.06
CA ILE A 58 9.27 -6.44 6.50
C ILE A 58 9.70 -6.75 5.08
N SER A 59 9.91 -8.02 4.78
CA SER A 59 10.21 -8.47 3.42
C SER A 59 8.93 -9.01 2.79
N VAL A 60 8.55 -8.46 1.65
CA VAL A 60 7.36 -8.82 0.90
C VAL A 60 7.75 -8.89 -0.57
N ASP A 61 7.52 -10.04 -1.22
CA ASP A 61 7.81 -10.25 -2.64
C ASP A 61 9.23 -9.79 -3.05
N ASN A 62 10.24 -10.18 -2.26
CA ASN A 62 11.65 -9.80 -2.39
C ASN A 62 11.95 -8.30 -2.22
N THR A 63 10.98 -7.50 -1.80
CA THR A 63 11.15 -6.09 -1.46
C THR A 63 11.19 -5.91 0.05
N VAL A 64 12.28 -5.32 0.54
CA VAL A 64 12.46 -5.04 1.97
C VAL A 64 11.98 -3.62 2.27
N ASN A 65 10.99 -3.52 3.15
CA ASN A 65 10.41 -2.25 3.60
C ASN A 65 10.69 -2.04 5.08
N ASN A 66 11.00 -0.79 5.46
CA ASN A 66 11.15 -0.43 6.87
C ASN A 66 9.80 -0.41 7.58
N ILE A 67 9.75 -0.97 8.79
CA ILE A 67 8.61 -0.85 9.68
C ILE A 67 8.92 0.22 10.71
N TYR A 68 8.01 1.18 10.83
CA TYR A 68 8.10 2.28 11.76
C TYR A 68 7.08 2.14 12.89
N LYS A 69 7.40 2.73 14.03
CA LYS A 69 6.48 2.85 15.16
C LYS A 69 6.59 4.25 15.75
N LEU A 70 5.43 4.85 16.04
CA LEU A 70 5.34 6.14 16.72
C LEU A 70 5.41 5.91 18.25
N GLU A 71 6.11 6.79 18.96
CA GLU A 71 6.10 6.82 20.42
C GLU A 71 4.67 6.86 20.95
N ASN A 72 4.37 5.99 21.92
CA ASN A 72 3.04 5.85 22.55
C ASN A 72 1.90 5.45 21.59
N SER A 73 2.22 4.84 20.44
CA SER A 73 1.23 4.25 19.53
C SER A 73 1.41 2.74 19.49
N ASP A 74 0.30 2.00 19.45
CA ASP A 74 0.32 0.56 19.21
C ASP A 74 0.33 0.21 17.72
N PHE A 75 0.36 1.22 16.85
CA PHE A 75 0.36 1.05 15.41
C PHE A 75 1.76 0.89 14.85
N PHE A 76 1.87 -0.06 13.92
CA PHE A 76 2.98 -0.21 12.99
C PHE A 76 2.67 0.57 11.73
N TYR A 77 3.69 1.19 11.16
CA TYR A 77 3.60 1.99 9.94
C TYR A 77 4.57 1.47 8.90
N VAL A 78 4.13 1.42 7.65
CA VAL A 78 4.97 1.24 6.47
C VAL A 78 4.68 2.39 5.54
N PHE A 79 5.74 2.99 5.00
CA PHE A 79 5.63 4.07 4.04
C PHE A 79 6.19 3.62 2.70
N LEU A 80 5.37 3.75 1.67
CA LEU A 80 5.74 3.49 0.27
C LEU A 80 5.65 4.80 -0.49
N SER A 81 6.50 5.02 -1.49
CA SER A 81 6.52 6.28 -2.25
C SER A 81 6.61 5.99 -3.74
N SER A 82 5.68 6.55 -4.50
CA SER A 82 5.77 6.65 -5.95
C SER A 82 6.16 8.08 -6.37
N ARG A 83 6.17 8.36 -7.69
CA ARG A 83 6.48 9.69 -8.23
C ARG A 83 5.57 10.81 -7.71
N LYS A 84 4.27 10.55 -7.56
CA LYS A 84 3.27 11.56 -7.17
C LYS A 84 2.59 11.28 -5.84
N SER A 85 2.86 10.13 -5.23
CA SER A 85 2.12 9.70 -4.06
C SER A 85 3.02 9.08 -3.01
N ILE A 86 2.64 9.27 -1.75
CA ILE A 86 3.16 8.53 -0.61
C ILE A 86 1.97 7.76 -0.01
N PHE A 87 2.16 6.46 0.16
CA PHE A 87 1.23 5.59 0.86
C PHE A 87 1.71 5.44 2.30
N ASN A 88 0.88 5.89 3.24
CA ASN A 88 1.08 5.71 4.66
C ASN A 88 0.13 4.62 5.14
N ILE A 89 0.70 3.43 5.36
CA ILE A 89 -0.04 2.23 5.68
C ILE A 89 0.18 1.91 7.15
N SER A 90 -0.89 1.78 7.92
CA SER A 90 -0.80 1.55 9.35
C SER A 90 -1.74 0.46 9.84
N SER A 91 -1.31 -0.27 10.87
CA SER A 91 -2.04 -1.39 11.45
C SER A 91 -1.64 -1.58 12.91
N PRO A 92 -2.57 -1.95 13.82
CA PRO A 92 -2.19 -2.39 15.17
C PRO A 92 -1.58 -3.80 15.18
N SER A 93 -1.60 -4.52 14.04
CA SER A 93 -1.03 -5.86 13.88
C SER A 93 0.02 -5.89 12.77
N LYS A 94 1.27 -6.18 13.15
CA LYS A 94 2.39 -6.37 12.21
C LYS A 94 2.14 -7.53 11.24
N ASP A 95 1.56 -8.63 11.69
CA ASP A 95 1.29 -9.80 10.85
C ASP A 95 0.19 -9.52 9.83
N PHE A 96 -0.86 -8.79 10.22
CA PHE A 96 -1.91 -8.40 9.29
C PHE A 96 -1.38 -7.39 8.26
N LEU A 97 -0.52 -6.47 8.69
CA LEU A 97 0.21 -5.55 7.80
C LEU A 97 1.03 -6.30 6.75
N ALA A 98 1.77 -7.34 7.17
CA ALA A 98 2.53 -8.21 6.26
C ALA A 98 1.66 -8.83 5.18
N LYS A 99 0.52 -9.41 5.58
CA LYS A 99 -0.41 -10.10 4.67
C LYS A 99 -0.98 -9.14 3.64
N VAL A 100 -1.44 -7.97 4.06
CA VAL A 100 -1.98 -6.97 3.13
C VAL A 100 -0.90 -6.47 2.19
N LEU A 101 0.31 -6.16 2.69
CA LEU A 101 1.41 -5.75 1.81
C LEU A 101 1.76 -6.83 0.78
N SER A 102 1.68 -8.12 1.13
CA SER A 102 1.88 -9.24 0.19
C SER A 102 0.70 -9.51 -0.76
N THR A 103 -0.45 -8.89 -0.49
CA THR A 103 -1.66 -9.06 -1.32
C THR A 103 -1.79 -7.92 -2.31
N PHE A 104 -1.45 -6.70 -1.91
CA PHE A 104 -1.59 -5.51 -2.74
C PHE A 104 -0.24 -5.13 -3.34
N ARG A 105 -0.18 -5.14 -4.68
CA ARG A 105 0.90 -4.48 -5.39
C ARG A 105 0.61 -2.99 -5.48
N PHE A 106 1.39 -2.19 -4.75
CA PHE A 106 1.32 -0.73 -4.84
C PHE A 106 2.09 -0.30 -6.09
N ILE A 107 1.36 0.01 -7.17
CA ILE A 107 1.98 0.34 -8.45
C ILE A 107 2.57 1.75 -8.37
N GLU A 108 3.88 1.86 -8.50
CA GLU A 108 4.58 3.13 -8.56
C GLU A 108 4.53 3.68 -10.01
N GLU A 109 3.91 4.85 -10.23
CA GLU A 109 3.97 5.53 -11.54
C GLU A 109 5.43 5.68 -11.97
N GLY A 110 5.86 4.92 -12.99
CA GLY A 110 7.25 4.87 -13.44
C GLY A 110 7.77 3.45 -13.68
N GLU A 111 7.19 2.43 -13.05
CA GLU A 111 7.06 1.15 -13.73
C GLU A 111 6.09 1.42 -14.88
N THR A 112 6.52 1.26 -16.13
CA THR A 112 5.58 1.24 -17.25
C THR A 112 4.63 0.07 -17.03
N LEU A 113 3.51 0.31 -16.34
CA LEU A 113 2.25 -0.09 -16.94
C LEU A 113 2.27 0.55 -18.32
N GLY A 114 1.98 -0.22 -19.37
CA GLY A 114 1.99 0.31 -20.72
C GLY A 114 1.23 1.63 -20.88
N PRO A 115 1.34 2.26 -22.06
CA PRO A 115 0.46 3.39 -22.38
C PRO A 115 -0.99 3.03 -22.00
N PRO A 116 -1.79 3.99 -21.52
CA PRO A 116 -3.19 3.75 -21.18
C PRO A 116 -3.85 3.07 -22.38
N CYS A 117 -4.29 1.83 -22.20
CA CYS A 117 -4.91 1.07 -23.27
C CYS A 117 -6.39 1.44 -23.29
N ASP A 118 -6.81 2.15 -24.33
CA ASP A 118 -8.24 2.37 -24.59
C ASP A 118 -8.93 1.05 -25.04
N ASP A 119 -8.14 0.03 -25.42
CA ASP A 119 -8.59 -1.29 -25.85
C ASP A 119 -7.66 -2.41 -25.32
N LEU A 120 -8.22 -3.58 -25.00
CA LEU A 120 -7.53 -4.74 -24.42
C LEU A 120 -6.39 -5.27 -25.31
N SER A 121 -6.44 -5.00 -26.62
CA SER A 121 -5.38 -5.39 -27.58
C SER A 121 -4.13 -4.53 -27.55
N ASP A 122 -4.18 -3.35 -26.91
CA ASP A 122 -3.08 -2.38 -26.88
C ASP A 122 -2.30 -2.38 -25.56
N CYS A 123 -2.71 -3.19 -24.58
CA CYS A 123 -1.94 -3.37 -23.36
C CYS A 123 -0.69 -4.22 -23.64
N PRO A 124 0.53 -3.72 -23.37
CA PRO A 124 1.73 -4.53 -23.50
C PRO A 124 1.65 -5.66 -22.48
N ASP A 125 1.63 -6.90 -22.98
CA ASP A 125 1.70 -8.19 -22.27
C ASP A 125 1.68 -8.07 -20.74
N PHE A 126 0.53 -7.66 -20.19
CA PHE A 126 0.38 -7.49 -18.76
C PHE A 126 0.09 -8.86 -18.16
N ASN A 127 1.13 -9.67 -18.06
CA ASN A 127 1.03 -10.99 -17.47
C ASN A 127 0.97 -10.84 -15.95
N CYS A 128 -0.21 -11.10 -15.39
CA CYS A 128 -0.32 -11.34 -13.95
C CYS A 128 0.63 -12.50 -13.58
N PRO A 129 1.30 -12.43 -12.42
CA PRO A 129 2.25 -13.46 -12.03
C PRO A 129 1.57 -14.83 -11.97
N GLU A 130 2.10 -15.80 -12.71
CA GLU A 130 1.66 -17.20 -12.65
C GLU A 130 2.03 -17.90 -11.32
N HIS A 131 2.73 -17.20 -10.43
CA HIS A 131 3.27 -17.74 -9.19
C HIS A 131 2.65 -17.04 -7.97
N GLY A 132 1.39 -17.36 -7.72
CA GLY A 132 0.79 -17.33 -6.38
C GLY A 132 0.35 -18.73 -5.98
N HIS A 133 -0.09 -18.88 -4.73
CA HIS A 133 -0.61 -20.11 -4.11
C HIS A 133 -1.27 -21.08 -5.12
N PRO A 134 -1.02 -22.41 -5.06
CA PRO A 134 -1.43 -23.38 -6.10
C PRO A 134 -2.93 -23.43 -6.43
N ASP A 135 -3.76 -22.82 -5.58
CA ASP A 135 -5.22 -22.77 -5.70
C ASP A 135 -5.77 -21.37 -6.03
N CYS A 136 -4.88 -20.42 -6.33
CA CYS A 136 -5.21 -19.05 -6.66
C CYS A 136 -4.81 -18.72 -8.10
N HIS A 137 -5.79 -18.28 -8.89
CA HIS A 137 -5.58 -17.67 -10.19
C HIS A 137 -5.55 -16.14 -10.02
N TYR A 138 -4.91 -15.41 -10.92
CA TYR A 138 -4.97 -13.95 -10.94
C TYR A 138 -5.72 -13.50 -12.18
N ASP A 139 -6.80 -12.76 -11.98
CA ASP A 139 -7.54 -12.12 -13.07
C ASP A 139 -7.11 -10.66 -13.20
N LEU A 140 -6.98 -10.20 -14.44
CA LEU A 140 -6.69 -8.80 -14.73
C LEU A 140 -8.01 -8.02 -14.78
N GLU A 141 -8.22 -7.12 -13.83
CA GLU A 141 -9.34 -6.18 -13.86
C GLU A 141 -8.86 -4.80 -14.30
N CYS A 142 -9.45 -4.26 -15.37
CA CYS A 142 -9.15 -2.94 -15.89
C CYS A 142 -10.36 -2.00 -15.76
N SER A 143 -10.15 -0.80 -15.23
CA SER A 143 -11.17 0.26 -15.14
C SER A 143 -10.53 1.65 -15.20
N GLY A 144 -11.08 2.54 -16.03
CA GLY A 144 -10.68 3.95 -16.08
C GLY A 144 -9.20 4.19 -16.42
N GLY A 145 -8.60 3.34 -17.25
CA GLY A 145 -7.19 3.44 -17.65
C GLY A 145 -6.18 2.83 -16.66
N TYR A 146 -6.67 2.11 -15.65
CA TYR A 146 -5.84 1.36 -14.69
C TYR A 146 -6.19 -0.12 -14.78
N CYS A 147 -5.18 -0.98 -14.61
CA CYS A 147 -5.36 -2.42 -14.51
C CYS A 147 -4.71 -2.95 -13.22
N ILE A 148 -5.39 -3.87 -12.55
CA ILE A 148 -4.92 -4.55 -11.34
C ILE A 148 -5.03 -6.06 -11.50
N CYS A 149 -4.08 -6.82 -10.95
CA CYS A 149 -4.19 -8.28 -10.85
C CYS A 149 -4.90 -8.63 -9.55
N VAL A 150 -6.09 -9.23 -9.64
CA VAL A 150 -6.91 -9.64 -8.51
C VAL A 150 -6.75 -11.15 -8.31
N PRO A 151 -6.27 -11.61 -7.15
CA PRO A 151 -6.22 -13.04 -6.85
C PRO A 151 -7.63 -13.59 -6.64
N PHE A 152 -7.99 -14.60 -7.42
CA PHE A 152 -9.18 -15.41 -7.30
C PHE A 152 -8.79 -16.82 -6.83
N CYS A 153 -9.01 -17.11 -5.56
CA CYS A 153 -8.77 -18.43 -4.99
C CYS A 153 -10.07 -19.21 -4.95
N LEU A 154 -10.09 -20.41 -5.53
CA LEU A 154 -11.23 -21.31 -5.39
C LEU A 154 -11.32 -21.78 -3.92
N PRO A 155 -12.53 -21.86 -3.34
CA PRO A 155 -12.74 -22.29 -1.96
C PRO A 155 -12.36 -23.76 -1.70
#